data_AF-A0AAV2QNJ5-F1
#
_entry.id   AF-A0AAV2QNJ5-F1
#
_cell.length_a   1.000
_cell.length_b   1.000
_cell.length_c   1.000
_cell.angle_alpha   90.00
_cell.angle_beta   90.00
_cell.angle_gamma   90.00
#
_symmetry.space_group_name_H-M   'P 1'
#
loop_
_entity.id
_entity.type
_entity.pdbx_description
1 polymer ?
#
loop_
_entity_poly.entity_id
_entity_poly.type
_entity_poly.pdbx_seq_one_letter_code
_entity_poly.pdbx_strand_id
1 'polypeptide(L)'
;YGSNVHSSQCNQAIMLVTDGAPESFQEIFERYNRPHVQVRMFTYQIGKGTHNRNLKQIACYNKGFFVHVTNKEEAHEQVLKYITVMARPMVMYQMEHPLTWTGVYADIARPQEALDALGKREGYRLKTTVSVPVFDTRRYF
;
A
#
# COMPACT_ATOMS: atom_id res chain seq x y z
N TYR A 1 -14.38 -29.21 11.46
CA TYR A 1 -14.33 -28.40 10.21
C TYR A 1 -13.43 -27.20 10.44
N GLY A 2 -12.12 -27.37 10.29
CA GLY A 2 -11.16 -26.27 10.39
C GLY A 2 -11.02 -25.61 9.03
N SER A 3 -11.52 -24.40 8.88
CA SER A 3 -11.26 -23.56 7.72
C SER A 3 -9.77 -23.20 7.71
N ASN A 4 -8.99 -23.80 6.80
CA ASN A 4 -7.64 -23.33 6.47
C ASN A 4 -7.76 -21.93 5.84
N VAL A 5 -7.78 -20.90 6.68
CA VAL A 5 -7.62 -19.52 6.23
C VAL A 5 -6.15 -19.36 5.88
N HIS A 6 -5.82 -19.58 4.61
CA HIS A 6 -4.48 -19.27 4.10
C HIS A 6 -4.27 -17.76 4.13
N SER A 7 -3.51 -17.28 5.09
CA SER A 7 -2.95 -15.93 5.05
C SER A 7 -1.84 -15.88 3.99
N SER A 8 -1.59 -14.71 3.41
CA SER A 8 -0.55 -14.55 2.39
C SER A 8 0.88 -14.77 2.90
N GLN A 9 1.09 -14.84 4.23
CA GLN A 9 2.39 -15.03 4.91
C GLN A 9 3.55 -14.12 4.41
N CYS A 10 3.25 -13.04 3.67
CA CYS A 10 4.24 -12.11 3.17
C CYS A 10 4.38 -10.92 4.13
N ASN A 11 3.77 -9.80 3.79
CA ASN A 11 3.88 -8.57 4.56
C ASN A 11 2.70 -8.44 5.53
N GLN A 12 3.01 -8.26 6.81
CA GLN A 12 2.01 -7.97 7.84
C GLN A 12 1.97 -6.46 8.12
N ALA A 13 0.81 -5.86 7.95
CA ALA A 13 0.61 -4.43 8.18
C ALA A 13 -0.80 -4.15 8.67
N ILE A 14 -0.95 -3.09 9.47
CA ILE A 14 -2.22 -2.55 9.92
C ILE A 14 -2.26 -1.07 9.53
N MET A 15 -3.39 -0.66 8.93
CA MET A 15 -3.68 0.72 8.59
C MET A 15 -4.73 1.26 9.55
N LEU A 16 -4.34 2.20 10.41
CA LEU A 16 -5.21 2.88 11.36
C LEU A 16 -5.66 4.21 10.78
N VAL A 17 -6.96 4.38 10.58
CA VAL A 17 -7.58 5.61 10.09
C VAL A 17 -8.38 6.24 11.23
N THR A 18 -8.00 7.43 11.67
CA THR A 18 -8.62 8.10 12.85
C THR A 18 -8.41 9.62 12.78
N ASP A 19 -9.16 10.41 13.53
CA ASP A 19 -8.95 11.85 13.67
C ASP A 19 -7.89 12.21 14.73
N GLY A 20 -7.62 11.29 15.65
CA GLY A 20 -6.59 11.40 16.67
C GLY A 20 -6.37 10.11 17.47
N ALA A 21 -5.40 10.15 18.38
CA ALA A 21 -5.21 9.15 19.42
C ALA A 21 -4.90 9.85 20.76
N PRO A 22 -5.56 9.45 21.86
CA PRO A 22 -5.32 10.03 23.18
C PRO A 22 -3.93 9.68 23.70
N GLU A 23 -3.42 8.50 23.35
CA GLU A 23 -2.10 8.01 23.75
C GLU A 23 -1.43 7.21 22.62
N SER A 24 -0.15 6.86 22.82
CA SER A 24 0.65 6.09 21.83
C SER A 24 0.55 4.57 22.01
N PHE A 25 -0.20 4.09 23.03
CA PHE A 25 -0.48 2.67 23.29
C PHE A 25 0.77 1.76 23.26
N GLN A 26 1.90 2.24 23.77
CA GLN A 26 3.19 1.56 23.64
C GLN A 26 3.18 0.15 24.23
N GLU A 27 2.50 -0.05 25.37
CA GLU A 27 2.39 -1.34 26.06
C GLU A 27 1.83 -2.44 25.14
N ILE A 28 0.86 -2.11 24.28
CA ILE A 28 0.27 -3.06 23.32
C ILE A 28 1.34 -3.50 22.31
N PHE A 29 2.11 -2.57 21.77
CA PHE A 29 3.16 -2.89 20.79
C PHE A 29 4.33 -3.63 21.44
N GLU A 30 4.65 -3.33 22.69
CA GLU A 30 5.64 -4.07 23.47
C GLU A 30 5.23 -5.52 23.72
N ARG A 31 3.94 -5.75 24.00
CA ARG A 31 3.44 -7.10 24.24
C ARG A 31 3.33 -7.94 22.96
N TYR A 32 2.89 -7.34 21.86
CA TYR A 32 2.47 -8.11 20.68
C TYR A 32 3.35 -7.95 19.44
N ASN A 33 4.11 -6.86 19.32
CA ASN A 33 4.90 -6.56 18.13
C ASN A 33 6.41 -6.50 18.42
N ARG A 34 6.84 -6.45 19.68
CA ARG A 34 8.26 -6.54 20.06
C ARG A 34 8.69 -7.99 20.30
N PRO A 35 10.00 -8.28 20.17
CA PRO A 35 11.09 -7.38 19.81
C PRO A 35 11.26 -7.17 18.30
N HIS A 36 10.70 -8.05 17.46
CA HIS A 36 11.04 -8.12 16.03
C HIS A 36 10.37 -7.05 15.16
N VAL A 37 9.25 -6.48 15.59
CA VAL A 37 8.43 -5.52 14.83
C VAL A 37 8.06 -6.10 13.46
N GLN A 38 7.33 -7.21 13.50
CA GLN A 38 6.90 -7.93 12.30
C GLN A 38 5.75 -7.20 11.60
N VAL A 39 4.83 -6.63 12.39
CA VAL A 39 3.67 -5.89 11.88
C VAL A 39 4.01 -4.42 11.71
N ARG A 40 3.78 -3.88 10.52
CA ARG A 40 3.97 -2.46 10.22
C ARG A 40 2.71 -1.65 10.53
N MET A 41 2.85 -0.51 11.19
CA MET A 41 1.70 0.37 11.50
C MET A 41 1.69 1.62 10.64
N PHE A 42 0.67 1.76 9.81
CA PHE A 42 0.40 2.98 9.05
C PHE A 42 -0.72 3.74 9.73
N THR A 43 -0.52 5.03 10.00
CA THR A 43 -1.51 5.85 10.69
C THR A 43 -1.92 7.02 9.81
N TYR A 44 -3.21 7.11 9.52
CA TYR A 44 -3.84 8.17 8.74
C TYR A 44 -4.67 9.03 9.67
N GLN A 45 -4.20 10.24 9.92
CA GLN A 45 -4.97 11.26 10.62
C GLN A 45 -5.93 11.93 9.63
N ILE A 46 -7.23 11.94 9.91
CA ILE A 46 -8.23 12.65 9.09
C ILE A 46 -8.68 13.93 9.79
N GLY A 47 -8.81 15.00 9.02
CA GLY A 47 -9.54 16.19 9.45
C GLY A 47 -8.66 17.43 9.63
N LYS A 48 -9.33 18.55 9.92
CA LYS A 48 -8.73 19.88 10.06
C LYS A 48 -8.29 20.08 11.51
N GLY A 49 -7.20 19.44 11.89
CA GLY A 49 -6.59 19.54 13.22
C GLY A 49 -5.08 19.62 13.13
N THR A 50 -4.41 19.84 14.26
CA THR A 50 -2.95 19.77 14.35
C THR A 50 -2.48 18.32 14.27
N HIS A 51 -1.25 18.11 13.82
CA HIS A 51 -0.66 16.77 13.75
C HIS A 51 -0.67 16.09 15.13
N ASN A 52 -1.28 14.91 15.20
CA ASN A 52 -1.31 14.13 16.43
C ASN A 52 0.05 13.43 16.63
N ARG A 53 0.78 13.86 17.67
CA ARG A 53 2.11 13.31 18.01
C ARG A 53 2.06 11.81 18.33
N ASN A 54 0.99 11.33 18.96
CA ASN A 54 0.85 9.93 19.35
C ASN A 54 0.72 9.03 18.11
N LEU A 55 -0.10 9.42 17.13
CA LEU A 55 -0.21 8.70 15.86
C LEU A 55 1.13 8.62 15.15
N LYS A 56 1.86 9.74 15.09
CA LYS A 56 3.20 9.77 14.51
C LYS A 56 4.15 8.80 15.24
N GLN A 57 4.13 8.76 16.57
CA GLN A 57 4.93 7.83 17.36
C GLN A 57 4.55 6.37 17.07
N ILE A 58 3.26 6.03 17.02
CA ILE A 58 2.78 4.68 16.69
C ILE A 58 3.37 4.20 15.35
N ALA A 59 3.31 5.04 14.30
CA ALA A 59 3.86 4.68 13.00
C ALA A 59 5.40 4.56 13.02
N CYS A 60 6.09 5.52 13.63
CA CYS A 60 7.55 5.54 13.69
C CYS A 60 8.14 4.32 14.41
N TYR A 61 7.59 3.96 15.58
CA TYR A 61 8.10 2.84 16.38
C TYR A 61 7.83 1.47 15.76
N ASN A 62 6.85 1.38 14.85
CA ASN A 62 6.43 0.14 14.21
C ASN A 62 6.75 0.10 12.69
N LYS A 63 7.87 0.70 12.26
CA LYS A 63 8.39 0.61 10.87
C LYS A 63 7.36 0.98 9.78
N GLY A 64 6.41 1.86 10.07
CA GLY A 64 5.39 2.28 9.11
C GLY A 64 5.51 3.74 8.71
N PHE A 65 4.37 4.38 8.43
CA PHE A 65 4.32 5.76 7.93
C PHE A 65 3.12 6.52 8.51
N PHE A 66 3.32 7.80 8.82
CA PHE A 66 2.28 8.70 9.30
C PHE A 66 1.90 9.67 8.18
N VAL A 67 0.59 9.85 8.01
CA VAL A 67 0.00 10.71 7.00
C VAL A 67 -1.11 11.52 7.66
N HIS A 68 -1.18 12.81 7.33
CA HIS A 68 -2.29 13.67 7.73
C HIS A 68 -3.08 14.09 6.49
N VAL A 69 -4.30 13.58 6.39
CA VAL A 69 -5.23 13.88 5.31
C VAL A 69 -6.17 14.99 5.77
N THR A 70 -5.90 16.21 5.29
CA THR A 70 -6.75 17.37 5.59
C THR A 70 -7.87 17.53 4.58
N ASN A 71 -7.61 17.14 3.33
CA ASN A 71 -8.51 17.33 2.21
C ASN A 71 -8.87 16.00 1.52
N LYS A 72 -10.10 15.90 1.03
CA LYS A 72 -10.61 14.70 0.36
C LYS A 72 -9.89 14.46 -0.97
N GLU A 73 -9.55 15.52 -1.70
CA GLU A 73 -8.84 15.39 -2.98
C GLU A 73 -7.42 14.83 -2.80
N GLU A 74 -6.77 15.10 -1.67
CA GLU A 74 -5.42 14.62 -1.35
C GLU A 74 -5.42 13.14 -0.90
N ALA A 75 -6.56 12.63 -0.43
CA ALA A 75 -6.66 11.31 0.20
C ALA A 75 -6.11 10.20 -0.70
N HIS A 76 -6.37 10.26 -2.00
CA HIS A 76 -5.91 9.26 -2.95
C HIS A 76 -4.38 9.20 -3.02
N GLU A 77 -3.72 10.36 -3.17
CA GLU A 77 -2.26 10.43 -3.23
C GLU A 77 -1.63 10.01 -1.89
N GLN A 78 -2.22 10.47 -0.79
CA GLN A 78 -1.73 10.20 0.56
C GLN A 78 -1.81 8.72 0.94
N VAL A 79 -2.89 8.03 0.55
CA VAL A 79 -3.02 6.59 0.78
C VAL A 79 -1.91 5.85 0.06
N LEU A 80 -1.65 6.15 -1.22
CA LEU A 80 -0.66 5.45 -2.06
C LEU A 80 0.78 5.50 -1.52
N LYS A 81 1.13 6.46 -0.65
CA LYS A 81 2.48 6.56 -0.06
C LYS A 81 2.93 5.30 0.69
N TYR A 82 1.99 4.48 1.18
CA TYR A 82 2.32 3.23 1.88
C TYR A 82 3.16 2.27 1.00
N ILE A 83 2.92 2.28 -0.32
CA ILE A 83 3.60 1.40 -1.29
C ILE A 83 5.11 1.59 -1.19
N THR A 84 5.58 2.84 -1.08
CA THR A 84 7.02 3.14 -1.02
C THR A 84 7.69 2.54 0.22
N VAL A 85 6.98 2.48 1.35
CA VAL A 85 7.50 1.89 2.59
C VAL A 85 7.48 0.37 2.52
N MET A 86 6.41 -0.21 1.98
CA MET A 86 6.29 -1.65 1.76
C MET A 86 7.33 -2.18 0.77
N ALA A 87 7.71 -1.37 -0.23
CA ALA A 87 8.69 -1.75 -1.24
C ALA A 87 10.14 -1.78 -0.72
N ARG A 88 10.48 -1.14 0.41
CA ARG A 88 11.88 -1.02 0.89
C ARG A 88 12.64 -2.36 0.99
N PRO A 89 12.06 -3.45 1.52
CA PRO A 89 12.76 -4.73 1.58
C PRO A 89 13.05 -5.32 0.19
N MET A 90 12.16 -5.10 -0.79
CA MET A 90 12.37 -5.53 -2.17
C MET A 90 13.59 -4.85 -2.78
N VAL A 91 13.78 -3.55 -2.47
CA VAL A 91 14.94 -2.78 -2.94
C VAL A 91 16.24 -3.25 -2.29
N MET A 92 16.21 -3.58 -0.99
CA MET A 92 17.42 -3.81 -0.20
C MET A 92 17.91 -5.26 -0.19
N TYR A 93 16.99 -6.24 -0.19
CA TYR A 93 17.33 -7.62 0.12
C TYR A 93 17.17 -8.59 -1.06
N GLN A 94 16.40 -8.22 -2.08
CA GLN A 94 16.22 -9.08 -3.24
C GLN A 94 17.19 -8.68 -4.35
N MET A 95 18.09 -9.61 -4.68
CA MET A 95 18.98 -9.50 -5.85
C MET A 95 18.21 -9.82 -7.15
N GLU A 96 17.16 -10.63 -7.05
CA GLU A 96 16.30 -11.02 -8.17
C GLU A 96 14.86 -10.58 -7.91
N HIS A 97 14.29 -9.85 -8.86
CA HIS A 97 12.90 -9.39 -8.81
C HIS A 97 12.11 -10.10 -9.91
N PRO A 98 11.14 -10.97 -9.54
CA PRO A 98 10.42 -11.75 -10.54
C PRO A 98 9.51 -10.84 -11.37
N LEU A 99 9.47 -11.13 -12.67
CA LEU A 99 8.46 -10.57 -13.57
C LEU A 99 7.06 -11.01 -13.11
N THR A 100 6.13 -10.07 -13.00
CA THR A 100 4.78 -10.35 -12.50
C THR A 100 3.75 -10.09 -13.59
N TRP A 101 2.88 -11.06 -13.86
CA TRP A 101 1.75 -10.92 -14.76
C TRP A 101 0.51 -10.47 -13.98
N THR A 102 -0.20 -9.49 -14.50
CA THR A 102 -1.49 -9.08 -13.95
C THR A 102 -2.58 -10.08 -14.33
N GLY A 103 -3.61 -10.18 -13.50
CA GLY A 103 -4.86 -10.84 -13.88
C GLY A 103 -5.46 -10.18 -15.12
N VAL A 104 -6.29 -10.92 -15.85
CA VAL A 104 -6.94 -10.43 -17.06
C VAL A 104 -7.83 -9.22 -16.72
N TYR A 105 -7.65 -8.11 -17.43
CA TYR A 105 -8.43 -6.90 -17.25
C TYR A 105 -8.90 -6.31 -18.59
N ALA A 106 -9.95 -5.50 -18.56
CA ALA A 106 -10.52 -4.86 -19.76
C ALA A 106 -9.67 -3.67 -20.21
N ASP A 107 -9.39 -3.58 -21.50
CA ASP A 107 -8.68 -2.47 -22.12
C ASP A 107 -9.56 -1.21 -22.16
N ILE A 108 -9.43 -0.37 -21.13
CA ILE A 108 -10.16 0.91 -21.02
C ILE A 108 -9.52 2.05 -21.83
N ALA A 109 -8.31 1.84 -22.40
CA ALA A 109 -7.60 2.86 -23.16
C ALA A 109 -8.23 3.11 -24.54
N ARG A 110 -9.07 2.20 -25.03
CA ARG A 110 -9.89 2.41 -26.23
C ARG A 110 -11.34 2.59 -25.81
N PRO A 111 -11.92 3.81 -25.91
CA PRO A 111 -13.32 4.00 -25.63
C PRO A 111 -14.17 3.13 -26.56
N GLN A 112 -15.32 2.67 -26.07
CA GLN A 112 -16.34 1.83 -26.72
C GLN A 112 -16.90 2.36 -28.06
N GLU A 113 -16.39 3.50 -28.52
CA GLU A 113 -16.79 4.22 -29.72
C GLU A 113 -15.92 3.87 -30.94
N ALA A 114 -14.85 3.10 -30.74
CA ALA A 114 -14.14 2.46 -31.85
C ALA A 114 -15.09 1.42 -32.48
N LEU A 115 -15.66 1.81 -33.62
CA LEU A 115 -16.37 0.88 -34.49
C LEU A 115 -15.34 -0.04 -35.15
N ASP A 116 -15.59 -1.34 -35.11
CA ASP A 116 -14.87 -2.28 -35.97
C ASP A 116 -15.02 -1.90 -37.44
N ALA A 117 -14.16 -2.42 -38.32
CA ALA A 117 -14.28 -2.24 -39.78
C ALA A 117 -15.65 -2.68 -40.35
N LEU A 118 -16.44 -3.42 -39.56
CA LEU A 118 -17.81 -3.85 -39.84
C LEU A 118 -18.92 -2.94 -39.24
N GLY A 119 -18.58 -1.81 -38.62
CA GLY A 119 -19.57 -0.90 -38.01
C GLY A 119 -20.22 -1.43 -36.72
N LYS A 120 -19.62 -2.46 -36.09
CA LYS A 120 -20.08 -3.01 -34.81
C LYS A 120 -19.34 -2.33 -33.66
N ARG A 121 -20.01 -2.12 -32.52
CA ARG A 121 -19.33 -1.63 -31.31
C ARG A 121 -18.30 -2.68 -30.88
N GLU A 122 -17.02 -2.34 -30.89
CA GLU A 122 -16.01 -3.21 -30.27
C GLU A 122 -16.40 -3.41 -28.79
N GLY A 123 -16.53 -4.67 -28.38
CA GLY A 123 -16.63 -5.02 -26.97
C GLY A 123 -15.31 -4.76 -26.25
N TYR A 124 -15.31 -4.82 -24.92
CA TYR A 124 -14.06 -4.70 -24.16
C TYR A 124 -13.07 -5.80 -24.57
N ARG A 125 -11.87 -5.40 -24.99
CA ARG A 125 -10.78 -6.33 -25.27
C ARG A 125 -10.07 -6.68 -23.98
N LEU A 126 -9.93 -7.97 -23.70
CA LEU A 126 -9.23 -8.46 -22.52
C LEU A 126 -7.71 -8.42 -22.75
N LYS A 127 -6.96 -7.96 -21.75
CA LYS A 127 -5.50 -7.88 -21.76
C LYS A 127 -4.92 -8.40 -20.45
N THR A 128 -3.66 -8.85 -20.53
CA THR A 128 -2.78 -9.02 -19.37
C THR A 128 -1.56 -8.14 -19.58
N THR A 129 -0.95 -7.69 -18.50
CA THR A 129 0.30 -6.91 -18.54
C THR A 129 1.35 -7.60 -17.70
N VAL A 130 2.59 -7.52 -18.18
CA VAL A 130 3.78 -7.93 -17.42
C VAL A 130 4.43 -6.68 -16.84
N SER A 131 4.81 -6.74 -15.57
CA SER A 131 5.52 -5.66 -14.88
C SER A 131 6.84 -6.16 -14.28
N VAL A 132 7.84 -5.28 -14.31
CA VAL A 132 9.16 -5.46 -13.69
C VAL A 132 9.47 -4.18 -12.92
N PRO A 133 9.84 -4.26 -11.63
CA PRO A 133 10.15 -3.06 -10.84
C PRO A 133 11.53 -2.50 -11.23
N VAL A 134 11.66 -1.17 -11.19
CA VAL A 134 12.93 -0.46 -11.40
C VAL A 134 13.29 0.26 -10.11
N PHE A 135 14.53 0.10 -9.66
CA PHE A 135 15.01 0.64 -8.39
C PHE A 135 16.11 1.67 -8.58
N ASP A 136 16.13 2.70 -7.72
CA ASP A 136 17.23 3.64 -7.64
C ASP A 136 18.25 3.18 -6.60
N THR A 137 19.45 2.80 -7.05
CA THR A 137 20.55 2.31 -6.22
C THR A 137 21.55 3.40 -5.84
N ARG A 138 21.39 4.64 -6.33
CA ARG A 138 22.37 5.73 -6.18
C ARG A 138 22.54 6.25 -4.75
N ARG A 139 21.69 5.87 -3.81
CA ARG A 139 21.78 6.28 -2.39
C ARG A 139 22.42 5.23 -1.47
N TYR A 140 22.99 4.17 -2.03
CA TYR A 140 23.57 3.06 -1.26
C TYR A 140 25.06 2.82 -1.53
N PHE A 141 25.73 3.69 -2.30
CA PHE A 141 27.19 3.77 -2.43
C PHE A 141 27.69 5.12 -1.93
#